data_AF-A0A8B6H1G3-F1
#
_entry.id   AF-A0A8B6H1G3-F1
#
_cell.length_a   1.000
_cell.length_b   1.000
_cell.length_c   1.000
_cell.angle_alpha   90.00
_cell.angle_beta   90.00
_cell.angle_gamma   90.00
#
_symmetry.space_group_name_H-M   'P 1'
#
loop_
_entity.id
_entity.type
_entity.pdbx_description
1 polymer ?
#
loop_
_entity_poly.entity_id
_entity_poly.type
_entity_poly.pdbx_seq_one_letter_code
_entity_poly.pdbx_strand_id
1 'polypeptide(L)'
;MASSVNHLCTICHDDGISNSAVTWCTECEVFFCGDCEKPHRKSRLSKNHKTMSAEDYKKLPTFMQEISSQCRDHKKKFELYCSFHACPCCVQCITDKHKKCQDMKPLSDIIQQVKSSASVQLFEKDLTNVRENLDTAIKYLKTRISTINTQKTKAVEDIRNVRKSINDYLDKLEQDILNDLESKHSKLKSNMATLVHQMDQQASQIDQMHSLITKMTQYATALQMYVSLREIEKTTSQTAKYVEDLENGDHFSEKNLEVNILSALQSILQDVKSFGDININTICISSTLRLKTSRKDQAQHLVPKVPVIEQIKPSLLTRLTSTIDMKLNIWACLILPDGKSITLDRNKKQLLLFSKDGIFIRKLITFTKYPWDACFVRNYTVAVTLRSAN
;
A
#
# COMPACT_ATOMS: atom_id res chain seq x y z
N MET A 1 35.95 9.82 2.42
CA MET A 1 37.34 10.08 1.97
C MET A 1 38.23 9.07 2.66
N ALA A 2 38.72 8.07 1.94
CA ALA A 2 39.62 7.06 2.50
C ALA A 2 41.02 7.67 2.56
N SER A 3 41.49 8.02 3.77
CA SER A 3 42.88 8.45 3.96
C SER A 3 43.81 7.30 3.57
N SER A 4 44.55 7.48 2.49
CA SER A 4 45.57 6.57 2.00
C SER A 4 46.75 6.54 2.97
N VAL A 5 46.65 5.72 4.02
CA VAL A 5 47.80 5.45 4.90
C VAL A 5 48.80 4.62 4.09
N ASN A 6 49.89 5.25 3.65
CA ASN A 6 51.02 4.51 3.09
C ASN A 6 51.70 3.76 4.23
N HIS A 7 51.72 2.44 4.12
CA HIS A 7 52.34 1.58 5.12
C HIS A 7 53.86 1.66 4.93
N LEU A 8 54.59 1.88 6.00
CA LEU A 8 56.05 1.92 5.98
C LEU A 8 56.61 0.51 6.16
N CYS A 9 57.82 0.28 5.64
CA CYS A 9 58.54 -0.95 5.92
C CYS A 9 58.86 -1.02 7.41
N THR A 10 58.38 -2.07 8.08
CA THR A 10 58.54 -2.23 9.53
C THR A 10 60.01 -2.30 9.92
N ILE A 11 60.82 -3.07 9.18
CA ILE A 11 62.26 -3.21 9.48
C ILE A 11 63.00 -1.88 9.31
N CYS A 12 62.82 -1.19 8.17
CA CYS A 12 63.46 0.10 7.96
C CYS A 12 63.01 1.12 9.01
N HIS A 13 61.72 1.11 9.36
CA HIS A 13 61.18 2.01 10.36
C HIS A 13 61.79 1.76 11.75
N ASP A 14 61.99 0.50 12.13
CA ASP A 14 62.66 0.13 13.38
C ASP A 14 64.13 0.61 13.40
N ASP A 15 64.79 0.66 12.24
CA ASP A 15 66.14 1.24 12.05
C ASP A 15 66.14 2.78 11.89
N GLY A 16 64.99 3.45 12.04
CA GLY A 16 64.85 4.91 11.92
C GLY A 16 64.74 5.43 10.48
N ILE A 17 64.56 4.55 9.49
CA ILE A 17 64.48 4.86 8.06
C ILE A 17 63.03 4.71 7.56
N SER A 18 62.46 5.80 7.04
CA SER A 18 61.07 5.82 6.53
C SER A 18 60.95 5.38 5.07
N ASN A 19 61.16 4.09 4.81
CA ASN A 19 60.95 3.51 3.48
C ASN A 19 59.49 3.04 3.29
N SER A 20 58.90 3.34 2.13
CA SER A 20 57.57 2.83 1.77
C SER A 20 57.57 1.31 1.60
N ALA A 21 56.57 0.64 2.17
CA ALA A 21 56.38 -0.79 1.97
C ALA A 21 55.74 -1.08 0.61
N VAL A 22 56.20 -2.15 -0.03
CA VAL A 22 55.66 -2.67 -1.28
C VAL A 22 54.98 -4.02 -1.09
N THR A 23 55.35 -4.77 -0.06
CA THR A 23 54.86 -6.13 0.19
C THR A 23 54.43 -6.31 1.64
N TRP A 24 53.30 -6.98 1.85
CA TRP A 24 52.85 -7.52 3.14
C TRP A 24 53.04 -9.03 3.17
N CYS A 25 53.65 -9.56 4.24
CA CYS A 25 53.76 -10.99 4.48
C CYS A 25 52.68 -11.44 5.46
N THR A 26 51.90 -12.45 5.08
CA THR A 26 50.74 -12.89 5.86
C THR A 26 51.13 -13.65 7.13
N GLU A 27 52.25 -14.36 7.10
CA GLU A 27 52.74 -15.20 8.20
C GLU A 27 53.62 -14.42 9.18
N CYS A 28 54.37 -13.44 8.68
CA CYS A 28 55.13 -12.53 9.53
C CYS A 28 54.29 -11.35 10.04
N GLU A 29 53.15 -11.08 9.42
CA GLU A 29 52.27 -9.93 9.70
C GLU A 29 53.03 -8.59 9.62
N VAL A 30 54.00 -8.51 8.70
CA VAL A 30 54.97 -7.41 8.58
C VAL A 30 55.00 -6.85 7.16
N PHE A 31 55.24 -5.54 7.07
CA PHE A 31 55.40 -4.81 5.82
C PHE A 31 56.88 -4.66 5.44
N PHE A 32 57.21 -4.94 4.18
CA PHE A 32 58.56 -4.89 3.62
C PHE A 32 58.65 -3.91 2.45
N CYS A 33 59.74 -3.13 2.39
CA CYS A 33 60.16 -2.44 1.17
C CYS A 33 60.81 -3.44 0.20
N GLY A 34 61.07 -3.02 -1.04
CA GLY A 34 61.64 -3.90 -2.07
C GLY A 34 63.01 -4.49 -1.69
N ASP A 35 63.78 -3.81 -0.84
CA ASP A 35 65.10 -4.28 -0.42
C ASP A 35 65.05 -5.20 0.79
N CYS A 36 64.08 -5.05 1.69
CA CYS A 36 63.86 -5.98 2.80
C CYS A 36 63.08 -7.24 2.37
N GLU A 37 62.27 -7.16 1.32
CA GLU A 37 61.54 -8.31 0.78
C GLU A 37 62.47 -9.35 0.14
N LYS A 38 63.47 -8.91 -0.63
CA LYS A 38 64.42 -9.79 -1.33
C LYS A 38 65.12 -10.79 -0.38
N PRO A 39 65.76 -10.38 0.74
CA PRO A 39 66.36 -11.31 1.69
C PRO A 39 65.31 -12.13 2.42
N HIS A 40 64.12 -11.58 2.70
CA HIS A 40 63.02 -12.33 3.30
C HIS A 40 62.59 -13.52 2.43
N ARG A 41 62.45 -13.34 1.11
CA ARG A 41 62.13 -14.45 0.19
C ARG A 41 63.28 -15.42 -0.06
N LYS A 42 64.54 -14.98 0.11
CA LYS A 42 65.73 -15.84 -0.08
C LYS A 42 66.08 -16.64 1.18
N SER A 43 65.62 -16.22 2.35
CA SER A 43 65.88 -16.92 3.61
C SER A 43 65.21 -18.28 3.64
N ARG A 44 65.94 -19.30 4.11
CA ARG A 44 65.41 -20.67 4.26
C ARG A 44 64.16 -20.73 5.13
N LEU A 45 64.03 -19.83 6.11
CA LEU A 45 62.94 -19.81 7.07
C LEU A 45 61.66 -19.18 6.53
N SER A 46 61.76 -18.23 5.60
CA SER A 46 60.61 -17.42 5.12
C SER A 46 60.36 -17.48 3.62
N LYS A 47 61.17 -18.22 2.85
CA LYS A 47 61.00 -18.39 1.39
C LYS A 47 59.62 -18.90 0.95
N ASN A 48 58.90 -19.59 1.83
CA ASN A 48 57.60 -20.19 1.54
C ASN A 48 56.42 -19.37 2.12
N HIS A 49 56.68 -18.22 2.74
CA HIS A 49 55.61 -17.37 3.27
C HIS A 49 54.80 -16.78 2.13
N LYS A 50 53.48 -16.69 2.32
CA LYS A 50 52.57 -16.01 1.40
C LYS A 50 52.70 -14.51 1.57
N THR A 51 52.79 -13.83 0.44
CA THR A 51 52.95 -12.38 0.38
C THR A 51 51.91 -11.80 -0.57
N MET A 52 51.47 -10.57 -0.31
CA MET A 52 50.66 -9.78 -1.23
C MET A 52 51.24 -8.36 -1.33
N SER A 53 50.87 -7.63 -2.36
CA SER A 53 51.31 -6.24 -2.48
C SER A 53 50.68 -5.36 -1.40
N ALA A 54 51.37 -4.30 -0.98
CA ALA A 54 50.81 -3.31 -0.06
C ALA A 54 49.56 -2.61 -0.65
N GLU A 55 49.45 -2.54 -1.98
CA GLU A 55 48.26 -2.03 -2.66
C GLU A 55 47.06 -2.98 -2.55
N ASP A 56 47.28 -4.29 -2.69
CA ASP A 56 46.20 -5.27 -2.54
C ASP A 56 45.76 -5.40 -1.09
N TYR A 57 46.69 -5.26 -0.13
CA TYR A 57 46.35 -5.18 1.29
C TYR A 57 45.41 -3.99 1.57
N LYS A 58 45.65 -2.82 0.97
CA LYS A 58 44.77 -1.64 1.11
C LYS A 58 43.36 -1.86 0.55
N LYS A 59 43.20 -2.77 -0.42
CA LYS A 59 41.88 -3.12 -0.99
C LYS A 59 41.08 -4.06 -0.09
N LEU A 60 41.70 -4.66 0.93
CA LEU A 60 40.98 -5.47 1.90
C LEU A 60 39.98 -4.60 2.69
N PRO A 61 38.87 -5.17 3.19
CA PRO A 61 37.96 -4.43 4.06
C PRO A 61 38.69 -3.80 5.26
N THR A 62 38.35 -2.56 5.60
CA THR A 62 39.00 -1.81 6.70
C THR A 62 39.04 -2.59 8.01
N PHE A 63 37.94 -3.27 8.35
CA PHE A 63 37.88 -4.08 9.57
C PHE A 63 38.93 -5.19 9.59
N MET A 64 39.35 -5.74 8.43
CA MET A 64 40.40 -6.76 8.36
C MET A 64 41.80 -6.16 8.57
N GLN A 65 42.02 -4.94 8.06
CA GLN A 65 43.29 -4.23 8.21
C GLN A 65 43.54 -3.82 9.67
N GLU A 66 42.46 -3.60 10.44
CA GLU A 66 42.50 -3.22 11.86
C GLU A 66 42.65 -4.44 12.82
N ILE A 67 42.58 -5.68 12.30
CA ILE A 67 42.75 -6.88 13.13
C ILE A 67 44.21 -6.96 13.59
N SER A 68 44.43 -6.74 14.88
CA SER A 68 45.72 -6.97 15.52
C SER A 68 45.84 -8.43 15.98
N SER A 69 47.00 -9.04 15.78
CA SER A 69 47.36 -10.34 16.36
C SER A 69 47.72 -10.26 17.85
N GLN A 70 47.72 -9.07 18.42
CA GLN A 70 48.07 -8.82 19.82
C GLN A 70 46.90 -8.27 20.63
N CYS A 71 46.85 -8.69 21.88
CA CYS A 71 45.94 -8.17 22.88
C CYS A 71 46.18 -6.68 23.10
N ARG A 72 45.11 -5.88 23.00
CA ARG A 72 45.18 -4.41 23.18
C ARG A 72 45.66 -4.02 24.58
N ASP A 73 45.22 -4.74 25.61
CA ASP A 73 45.51 -4.44 27.02
C ASP A 73 46.94 -4.85 27.41
N HIS A 74 47.42 -5.99 26.90
CA HIS A 74 48.65 -6.62 27.37
C HIS A 74 49.79 -6.60 26.35
N LYS A 75 49.52 -6.20 25.10
CA LYS A 75 50.48 -6.21 23.97
C LYS A 75 51.14 -7.59 23.73
N LYS A 76 50.46 -8.66 24.12
CA LYS A 76 50.88 -10.06 23.92
C LYS A 76 50.05 -10.74 22.85
N LYS A 77 50.62 -11.71 22.14
CA LYS A 77 49.91 -12.46 21.10
C LYS A 77 48.69 -13.17 21.66
N PHE A 78 47.66 -13.29 20.83
CA PHE A 78 46.52 -14.12 21.13
C PHE A 78 46.89 -15.60 20.96
N GLU A 79 46.67 -16.39 22.00
CA GLU A 79 47.01 -17.83 22.03
C GLU A 79 45.81 -18.69 22.42
N LEU A 80 44.80 -18.09 23.05
CA LEU A 80 43.62 -18.76 23.57
C LEU A 80 42.35 -18.14 23.00
N TYR A 81 41.25 -18.88 23.07
CA TYR A 81 39.91 -18.43 22.73
C TYR A 81 38.98 -18.71 23.90
N CYS A 82 38.24 -17.70 24.33
CA CYS A 82 37.23 -17.84 25.37
C CYS A 82 35.87 -18.14 24.73
N SER A 83 35.34 -19.34 24.95
CA SER A 83 34.03 -19.72 24.40
C SER A 83 32.87 -18.92 24.97
N PHE A 84 32.97 -18.49 26.23
CA PHE A 84 31.92 -17.71 26.90
C PHE A 84 31.76 -16.31 26.32
N HIS A 85 32.88 -15.65 26.00
CA HIS A 85 32.88 -14.30 25.45
C HIS A 85 33.04 -14.26 23.93
N ALA A 86 33.23 -15.43 23.31
CA ALA A 86 33.47 -15.60 21.89
C ALA A 86 34.60 -14.70 21.34
N CYS A 87 35.74 -14.64 22.03
CA CYS A 87 36.84 -13.75 21.68
C CYS A 87 38.24 -14.37 21.88
N PRO A 88 39.24 -13.96 21.07
CA PRO A 88 40.63 -14.35 21.28
C PRO A 88 41.23 -13.65 22.51
N CYS A 89 42.10 -14.35 23.23
CA CYS A 89 42.69 -13.95 24.50
C CYS A 89 44.20 -14.25 24.52
N CYS A 90 44.99 -13.38 25.15
CA CYS A 90 46.38 -13.71 25.51
C CYS A 90 46.42 -14.40 26.88
N VAL A 91 47.55 -15.01 27.26
CA VAL A 91 47.68 -15.75 28.52
C VAL A 91 47.36 -14.87 29.75
N GLN A 92 47.71 -13.59 29.74
CA GLN A 92 47.42 -12.67 30.85
C GLN A 92 45.92 -12.32 30.97
N CYS A 93 45.15 -12.43 29.89
CA CYS A 93 43.70 -12.20 29.95
C CYS A 93 42.98 -13.22 30.84
N ILE A 94 43.53 -14.43 31.00
CA ILE A 94 42.96 -15.48 31.86
C ILE A 94 42.91 -14.99 33.32
N THR A 95 44.03 -14.45 33.79
CA THR A 95 44.19 -14.03 35.19
C THR A 95 43.70 -12.61 35.43
N ASP A 96 43.16 -11.91 34.44
CA ASP A 96 42.60 -10.57 34.60
C ASP A 96 41.09 -10.58 34.37
N LYS A 97 40.67 -10.66 33.10
CA LYS A 97 39.28 -10.51 32.67
C LYS A 97 38.49 -11.82 32.61
N HIS A 98 39.19 -12.95 32.49
CA HIS A 98 38.55 -14.24 32.27
C HIS A 98 38.72 -15.25 33.40
N LYS A 99 38.98 -14.77 34.63
CA LYS A 99 39.24 -15.61 35.83
C LYS A 99 38.17 -16.67 36.10
N LYS A 100 36.92 -16.40 35.73
CA LYS A 100 35.76 -17.26 35.96
C LYS A 100 35.32 -18.06 34.74
N CYS A 101 35.99 -17.89 33.59
CA CYS A 101 35.66 -18.61 32.37
C CYS A 101 36.32 -19.99 32.39
N GLN A 102 35.52 -21.04 32.31
CA GLN A 102 36.01 -22.42 32.42
C GLN A 102 36.37 -23.07 31.08
N ASP A 103 35.82 -22.57 29.96
CA ASP A 103 36.02 -23.13 28.62
C ASP A 103 36.94 -22.21 27.81
N MET A 104 38.24 -22.46 27.96
CA MET A 104 39.31 -21.83 27.21
C MET A 104 39.94 -22.86 26.28
N LYS A 105 40.06 -22.51 25.00
CA LYS A 105 40.63 -23.41 23.98
C LYS A 105 41.86 -22.78 23.35
N PRO A 106 42.85 -23.58 22.89
CA PRO A 106 43.91 -23.05 22.05
C PRO A 106 43.32 -22.37 20.81
N LEU A 107 43.74 -21.14 20.54
CA LEU A 107 43.26 -20.38 19.39
C LEU A 107 43.64 -21.06 18.07
N SER A 108 44.78 -21.77 18.04
CA SER A 108 45.23 -22.61 16.92
C SER A 108 44.16 -23.62 16.50
N ASP A 109 43.52 -24.27 17.47
CA ASP A 109 42.55 -25.35 17.24
C ASP A 109 41.26 -24.77 16.67
N ILE A 110 40.83 -23.61 17.18
CA ILE A 110 39.68 -22.88 16.64
C ILE A 110 39.95 -22.42 15.21
N ILE A 111 41.13 -21.85 14.94
CA ILE A 111 41.50 -21.41 13.59
C ILE A 111 41.55 -22.61 12.63
N GLN A 112 42.11 -23.74 13.07
CA GLN A 112 42.14 -24.96 12.26
C GLN A 112 40.73 -25.50 12.02
N GLN A 113 39.87 -25.50 13.04
CA GLN A 113 38.47 -25.90 12.92
C GLN A 113 37.74 -25.01 11.90
N VAL A 114 37.90 -23.69 11.97
CA VAL A 114 37.31 -22.76 10.98
C VAL A 114 37.84 -23.04 9.57
N LYS A 115 39.16 -23.21 9.42
CA LYS A 115 39.80 -23.49 8.12
C LYS A 115 39.40 -24.82 7.50
N SER A 116 39.14 -25.84 8.31
CA SER A 116 38.76 -27.20 7.88
C SER A 116 37.25 -27.41 7.79
N SER A 117 36.46 -26.56 8.45
CA SER A 117 35.01 -26.58 8.37
C SER A 117 34.50 -26.06 7.02
N ALA A 118 33.32 -26.53 6.61
CA ALA A 118 32.58 -25.94 5.50
C ALA A 118 31.93 -24.58 5.85
N SER A 119 32.29 -23.95 6.97
CA SER A 119 31.62 -22.73 7.46
C SER A 119 31.64 -21.59 6.44
N VAL A 120 32.75 -21.39 5.73
CA VAL A 120 32.85 -20.36 4.67
C VAL A 120 31.83 -20.64 3.56
N GLN A 121 31.78 -21.87 3.04
CA GLN A 121 30.85 -22.29 1.99
C GLN A 121 29.38 -22.20 2.45
N LEU A 122 29.12 -22.48 3.73
CA LEU A 122 27.78 -22.35 4.32
C LEU A 122 27.34 -20.88 4.40
N PHE A 123 28.22 -19.98 4.87
CA PHE A 123 27.93 -18.54 4.90
C PHE A 123 27.75 -17.97 3.49
N GLU A 124 28.56 -18.39 2.51
CA GLU A 124 28.39 -18.00 1.11
C GLU A 124 27.01 -18.40 0.56
N LYS A 125 26.58 -19.64 0.86
CA LYS A 125 25.26 -20.14 0.47
C LYS A 125 24.13 -19.34 1.13
N ASP A 126 24.29 -18.97 2.40
CA ASP A 126 23.30 -18.19 3.13
C ASP A 126 23.21 -16.76 2.60
N LEU A 127 24.34 -16.11 2.32
CA LEU A 127 24.37 -14.80 1.65
C LEU A 127 23.66 -14.87 0.29
N THR A 128 23.90 -15.94 -0.48
CA THR A 128 23.22 -16.16 -1.76
C THR A 128 21.71 -16.34 -1.58
N ASN A 129 21.28 -17.15 -0.62
CA ASN A 129 19.85 -17.34 -0.33
C ASN A 129 19.16 -16.04 0.12
N VAL A 130 19.80 -15.26 0.98
CA VAL A 130 19.29 -13.96 1.43
C VAL A 130 19.19 -13.01 0.23
N ARG A 131 20.19 -13.01 -0.65
CA ARG A 131 20.16 -12.18 -1.85
C ARG A 131 18.99 -12.54 -2.78
N GLU A 132 18.79 -13.82 -3.07
CA GLU A 132 17.68 -14.30 -3.89
C GLU A 132 16.31 -13.97 -3.27
N ASN A 133 16.19 -14.06 -1.94
CA ASN A 133 15.01 -13.65 -1.20
C ASN A 133 14.72 -12.16 -1.39
N LEU A 134 15.74 -11.31 -1.27
CA LEU A 134 15.62 -9.87 -1.51
C LEU A 134 15.23 -9.58 -2.95
N ASP A 135 15.86 -10.22 -3.93
CA ASP A 135 15.52 -10.03 -5.36
C ASP A 135 14.07 -10.46 -5.65
N THR A 136 13.60 -11.54 -5.03
CA THR A 136 12.20 -12.00 -5.13
C THR A 136 11.23 -10.98 -4.52
N ALA A 137 11.53 -10.44 -3.33
CA ALA A 137 10.72 -9.42 -2.69
C ALA A 137 10.68 -8.11 -3.50
N ILE A 138 11.83 -7.68 -4.04
CA ILE A 138 11.93 -6.51 -4.91
C ILE A 138 11.07 -6.70 -6.16
N LYS A 139 11.16 -7.87 -6.82
CA LYS A 139 10.35 -8.18 -8.00
C LYS A 139 8.86 -8.15 -7.67
N TYR A 140 8.45 -8.74 -6.56
CA TYR A 140 7.06 -8.72 -6.09
C TYR A 140 6.57 -7.28 -5.88
N LEU A 141 7.33 -6.44 -5.17
CA LEU A 141 6.96 -5.05 -4.90
C LEU A 141 6.88 -4.23 -6.20
N LYS A 142 7.79 -4.41 -7.15
CA LYS A 142 7.74 -3.76 -8.47
C LYS A 142 6.45 -4.12 -9.22
N THR A 143 6.07 -5.40 -9.23
CA THR A 143 4.80 -5.84 -9.84
C THR A 143 3.60 -5.19 -9.14
N ARG A 144 3.59 -5.14 -7.81
CA ARG A 144 2.51 -4.50 -7.04
C ARG A 144 2.38 -3.01 -7.33
N ILE A 145 3.50 -2.28 -7.47
CA ILE A 145 3.50 -0.87 -7.88
C ILE A 145 2.85 -0.71 -9.26
N SER A 146 3.21 -1.57 -10.22
CA SER A 146 2.60 -1.56 -11.55
C SER A 146 1.08 -1.81 -11.48
N THR A 147 0.65 -2.82 -10.73
CA THR A 147 -0.79 -3.12 -10.52
C THR A 147 -1.55 -1.94 -9.91
N ILE A 148 -0.99 -1.26 -8.92
CA ILE A 148 -1.61 -0.07 -8.30
C ILE A 148 -1.76 1.05 -9.32
N ASN A 149 -0.76 1.28 -10.17
CA ASN A 149 -0.85 2.29 -11.23
C ASN A 149 -1.95 1.95 -12.24
N THR A 150 -2.06 0.69 -12.68
CA THR A 150 -3.15 0.25 -13.56
C THR A 150 -4.52 0.41 -12.90
N GLN A 151 -4.65 0.05 -11.62
CA GLN A 151 -5.90 0.23 -10.86
C GLN A 151 -6.29 1.70 -10.75
N LYS A 152 -5.34 2.60 -10.50
CA LYS A 152 -5.57 4.05 -10.51
C LYS A 152 -6.08 4.53 -11.87
N THR A 153 -5.42 4.14 -12.96
CA THR A 153 -5.83 4.54 -14.32
C THR A 153 -7.25 4.08 -14.63
N LYS A 154 -7.57 2.83 -14.28
CA LYS A 154 -8.93 2.29 -14.44
C LYS A 154 -9.96 3.06 -13.61
N ALA A 155 -9.67 3.34 -12.34
CA ALA A 155 -10.57 4.12 -11.49
C ALA A 155 -10.83 5.53 -12.05
N VAL A 156 -9.80 6.19 -12.61
CA VAL A 156 -9.96 7.49 -13.28
C VAL A 156 -10.87 7.37 -14.52
N GLU A 157 -10.71 6.32 -15.31
CA GLU A 157 -11.55 6.05 -16.48
C GLU A 157 -13.01 5.78 -16.07
N ASP A 158 -13.23 4.94 -15.05
CA ASP A 158 -14.57 4.64 -14.53
C ASP A 158 -15.29 5.90 -14.03
N ILE A 159 -14.59 6.76 -13.27
CA ILE A 159 -15.15 8.06 -12.80
C ILE A 159 -15.56 8.94 -13.98
N ARG A 160 -14.70 9.06 -15.00
CA ARG A 160 -14.99 9.86 -16.20
C ARG A 160 -16.16 9.30 -16.99
N ASN A 161 -16.24 7.98 -17.13
CA ASN A 161 -17.33 7.31 -17.84
C ASN A 161 -18.68 7.54 -17.15
N VAL A 162 -18.74 7.41 -15.81
CA VAL A 162 -19.96 7.70 -15.05
C VAL A 162 -20.40 9.16 -15.25
N ARG A 163 -19.48 10.13 -15.16
CA ARG A 163 -19.80 11.53 -15.42
C ARG A 163 -20.34 11.74 -16.83
N LYS A 164 -19.68 11.14 -17.83
CA LYS A 164 -20.11 11.25 -19.22
C LYS A 164 -21.52 10.68 -19.42
N SER A 165 -21.81 9.48 -18.91
CA SER A 165 -23.12 8.86 -19.03
C SER A 165 -24.24 9.68 -18.37
N ILE A 166 -23.96 10.36 -17.25
CA ILE A 166 -24.92 11.27 -16.62
C ILE A 166 -25.22 12.46 -17.53
N ASN A 167 -24.18 13.10 -18.08
CA ASN A 167 -24.35 14.24 -18.98
C ASN A 167 -25.11 13.83 -20.26
N ASP A 168 -24.69 12.76 -20.92
CA ASP A 168 -25.33 12.26 -22.14
C ASP A 168 -26.82 11.97 -21.92
N TYR A 169 -27.20 11.51 -20.71
CA TYR A 169 -28.59 11.28 -20.35
C TYR A 169 -29.38 12.58 -20.11
N LEU A 170 -28.78 13.58 -19.45
CA LEU A 170 -29.42 14.88 -19.24
C LEU A 170 -29.62 15.63 -20.57
N ASP A 171 -28.63 15.60 -21.45
CA ASP A 171 -28.71 16.18 -22.80
C ASP A 171 -29.85 15.51 -23.60
N LYS A 172 -30.02 14.19 -23.46
CA LYS A 172 -31.14 13.47 -24.07
C LYS A 172 -32.49 13.95 -23.53
N LEU A 173 -32.64 14.09 -22.21
CA LEU A 173 -33.89 14.57 -21.60
C LEU A 173 -34.25 15.99 -22.04
N GLU A 174 -33.24 16.87 -22.16
CA GLU A 174 -33.42 18.22 -22.72
C GLU A 174 -33.92 18.16 -24.16
N GLN A 175 -33.26 17.35 -25.00
CA GLN A 175 -33.66 17.24 -26.40
C GLN A 175 -35.07 16.65 -26.56
N ASP A 176 -35.45 15.68 -25.72
CA ASP A 176 -36.78 15.07 -25.74
C ASP A 176 -37.87 16.11 -25.43
N ILE A 177 -37.69 16.97 -24.42
CA ILE A 177 -38.69 18.01 -24.08
C ILE A 177 -38.72 19.15 -25.11
N LEU A 178 -37.57 19.53 -25.68
CA LEU A 178 -37.52 20.53 -26.76
C LEU A 178 -38.23 20.04 -28.02
N ASN A 179 -38.08 18.76 -28.36
CA ASN A 179 -38.77 18.15 -29.51
C ASN A 179 -40.29 18.07 -29.27
N ASP A 180 -40.74 17.71 -28.07
CA ASP A 180 -42.17 17.70 -27.72
C ASP A 180 -42.77 19.12 -27.78
N LEU A 181 -42.03 20.12 -27.28
CA LEU A 181 -42.42 21.52 -27.35
C LEU A 181 -42.61 21.97 -28.80
N GLU A 182 -41.62 21.72 -29.66
CA GLU A 182 -41.68 22.11 -31.07
C GLU A 182 -42.83 21.40 -31.81
N SER A 183 -43.03 20.11 -31.54
CA SER A 183 -44.13 19.33 -32.12
C SER A 183 -45.51 19.91 -31.73
N LYS A 184 -45.72 20.20 -30.44
CA LYS A 184 -46.98 20.78 -29.94
C LYS A 184 -47.20 22.19 -30.47
N HIS A 185 -46.16 23.03 -30.45
CA HIS A 185 -46.20 24.38 -31.00
C HIS A 185 -46.55 24.38 -32.49
N SER A 186 -45.85 23.56 -33.28
CA SER A 186 -46.08 23.42 -34.72
C SER A 186 -47.50 22.96 -35.03
N LYS A 187 -48.02 21.97 -34.29
CA LYS A 187 -49.40 21.49 -34.44
C LYS A 187 -50.43 22.57 -34.09
N LEU A 188 -50.24 23.30 -32.99
CA LEU A 188 -51.11 24.40 -32.59
C LEU A 188 -51.12 25.51 -33.66
N LYS A 189 -49.94 25.94 -34.10
CA LYS A 189 -49.77 26.94 -35.16
C LYS A 189 -50.42 26.51 -36.48
N SER A 190 -50.24 25.26 -36.89
CA SER A 190 -50.82 24.71 -38.13
C SER A 190 -52.35 24.69 -38.07
N ASN A 191 -52.92 24.33 -36.92
CA ASN A 191 -54.38 24.33 -36.73
C ASN A 191 -54.94 25.75 -36.83
N MET A 192 -54.29 26.73 -36.17
CA MET A 192 -54.68 28.14 -36.24
C MET A 192 -54.54 28.70 -37.66
N ALA A 193 -53.44 28.42 -38.36
CA ALA A 193 -53.23 28.85 -39.74
C ALA A 193 -54.31 28.28 -40.69
N THR A 194 -54.73 27.03 -40.46
CA THR A 194 -55.82 26.42 -41.22
C THR A 194 -57.15 27.12 -40.97
N LEU A 195 -57.46 27.45 -39.72
CA LEU A 195 -58.69 28.17 -39.36
C LEU A 195 -58.69 29.58 -39.97
N VAL A 196 -57.58 30.32 -39.88
CA VAL A 196 -57.42 31.63 -40.52
C VAL A 196 -57.68 31.54 -42.03
N HIS A 197 -57.08 30.57 -42.71
CA HIS A 197 -57.30 30.37 -44.15
C HIS A 197 -58.77 30.06 -44.48
N GLN A 198 -59.45 29.24 -43.67
CA GLN A 198 -60.88 28.97 -43.85
C GLN A 198 -61.73 30.24 -43.67
N MET A 199 -61.39 31.08 -42.68
CA MET A 199 -62.07 32.36 -42.46
C MET A 199 -61.83 33.35 -43.60
N ASP A 200 -60.60 33.45 -44.12
CA ASP A 200 -60.28 34.30 -45.28
C ASP A 200 -61.06 33.87 -46.53
N GLN A 201 -61.25 32.55 -46.73
CA GLN A 201 -62.09 32.04 -47.82
C GLN A 201 -63.56 32.45 -47.66
N GLN A 202 -64.12 32.36 -46.45
CA GLN A 202 -65.47 32.82 -46.17
C GLN A 202 -65.62 34.33 -46.37
N ALA A 203 -64.65 35.12 -45.90
CA ALA A 203 -64.64 36.57 -46.08
C ALA A 203 -64.60 36.95 -47.56
N SER A 204 -63.74 36.30 -48.37
CA SER A 204 -63.65 36.55 -49.81
C SER A 204 -64.95 36.19 -50.54
N GLN A 205 -65.64 35.12 -50.13
CA GLN A 205 -66.96 34.79 -50.69
C GLN A 205 -67.99 35.90 -50.39
N ILE A 206 -68.01 36.44 -49.18
CA ILE A 206 -68.89 37.55 -48.81
C ILE A 206 -68.55 38.83 -49.59
N ASP A 207 -67.26 39.16 -49.76
CA ASP A 207 -66.83 40.30 -50.57
C ASP A 207 -67.29 40.19 -52.03
N GLN A 208 -67.23 38.98 -52.61
CA GLN A 208 -67.75 38.70 -53.94
C GLN A 208 -69.26 38.92 -54.02
N MET A 209 -70.02 38.45 -53.02
CA MET A 209 -71.47 38.67 -52.94
C MET A 209 -71.81 40.14 -52.79
N HIS A 210 -71.06 40.90 -51.99
CA HIS A 210 -71.22 42.34 -51.86
C HIS A 210 -70.97 43.09 -53.18
N SER A 211 -69.91 42.71 -53.90
CA SER A 211 -69.60 43.24 -55.24
C SER A 211 -70.72 42.92 -56.24
N LEU A 212 -71.31 41.73 -56.17
CA LEU A 212 -72.45 41.32 -56.99
C LEU A 212 -73.67 42.21 -56.71
N ILE A 213 -74.05 42.43 -55.44
CA ILE A 213 -75.14 43.36 -55.06
C ILE A 213 -74.92 44.75 -55.66
N THR A 214 -73.71 45.27 -55.52
CA THR A 214 -73.34 46.60 -56.02
C THR A 214 -73.52 46.71 -57.54
N LYS A 215 -73.18 45.65 -58.31
CA LYS A 215 -73.39 45.63 -59.76
C LYS A 215 -74.86 45.45 -60.14
N MET A 216 -75.60 44.61 -59.40
CA MET A 216 -76.99 44.32 -59.71
C MET A 216 -77.91 45.52 -59.53
N THR A 217 -77.66 46.34 -58.51
CA THR A 217 -78.41 47.57 -58.27
C THR A 217 -78.30 48.59 -59.41
N GLN A 218 -77.28 48.47 -60.28
CA GLN A 218 -77.08 49.36 -61.42
C GLN A 218 -77.60 48.80 -62.75
N TYR A 219 -77.57 47.48 -62.95
CA TYR A 219 -77.75 46.88 -64.30
C TYR A 219 -78.65 45.63 -64.37
N ALA A 220 -79.16 45.09 -63.26
CA ALA A 220 -79.90 43.82 -63.29
C ALA A 220 -81.40 43.98 -63.59
N THR A 221 -81.98 43.00 -64.28
CA THR A 221 -83.44 42.86 -64.42
C THR A 221 -84.09 42.41 -63.09
N ALA A 222 -85.39 42.66 -62.92
CA ALA A 222 -86.11 42.28 -61.70
C ALA A 222 -85.98 40.78 -61.34
N LEU A 223 -85.99 39.89 -62.33
CA LEU A 223 -85.83 38.45 -62.12
C LEU A 223 -84.39 38.09 -61.73
N GLN A 224 -83.38 38.64 -62.41
CA GLN A 224 -81.97 38.42 -62.06
C GLN A 224 -81.65 38.92 -60.65
N MET A 225 -82.24 40.06 -60.25
CA MET A 225 -82.10 40.61 -58.92
C MET A 225 -82.71 39.70 -57.86
N TYR A 226 -83.94 39.21 -58.07
CA TYR A 226 -84.60 38.28 -57.14
C TYR A 226 -83.82 36.97 -56.94
N VAL A 227 -83.38 36.32 -58.03
CA VAL A 227 -82.66 35.04 -57.95
C VAL A 227 -81.31 35.21 -57.24
N SER A 228 -80.57 36.26 -57.58
CA SER A 228 -79.25 36.50 -56.98
C SER A 228 -79.36 36.90 -55.51
N LEU A 229 -80.36 37.72 -55.13
CA LEU A 229 -80.60 38.07 -53.74
C LEU A 229 -80.90 36.84 -52.88
N ARG A 230 -81.65 35.86 -53.40
CA ARG A 230 -81.86 34.58 -52.69
C ARG A 230 -80.57 33.78 -52.49
N GLU A 231 -79.69 33.72 -53.49
CA GLU A 231 -78.42 33.01 -53.32
C GLU A 231 -77.50 33.73 -52.33
N ILE A 232 -77.47 35.07 -52.37
CA ILE A 232 -76.71 35.88 -51.39
C ILE A 232 -77.26 35.69 -49.97
N GLU A 233 -78.59 35.72 -49.78
CA GLU A 233 -79.22 35.48 -48.49
C GLU A 233 -78.82 34.10 -47.94
N LYS A 234 -78.88 33.08 -48.79
CA LYS A 234 -78.46 31.72 -48.45
C LYS A 234 -76.98 31.64 -48.06
N THR A 235 -76.07 32.20 -48.86
CA THR A 235 -74.62 32.20 -48.54
C THR A 235 -74.35 32.98 -47.26
N THR A 236 -74.96 34.16 -47.08
CA THR A 236 -74.80 34.99 -45.88
C THR A 236 -75.28 34.25 -44.63
N SER A 237 -76.43 33.58 -44.71
CA SER A 237 -76.96 32.76 -43.61
C SER A 237 -76.05 31.57 -43.29
N GLN A 238 -75.49 30.92 -44.31
CA GLN A 238 -74.54 29.81 -44.13
C GLN A 238 -73.23 30.26 -43.46
N THR A 239 -72.65 31.37 -43.90
CA THR A 239 -71.43 31.93 -43.30
C THR A 239 -71.68 32.41 -41.87
N ALA A 240 -72.82 33.08 -41.61
CA ALA A 240 -73.19 33.50 -40.26
C ALA A 240 -73.30 32.29 -39.31
N LYS A 241 -73.96 31.22 -39.75
CA LYS A 241 -74.06 29.98 -38.97
C LYS A 241 -72.69 29.34 -38.75
N TYR A 242 -71.81 29.33 -39.75
CA TYR A 242 -70.45 28.82 -39.59
C TYR A 242 -69.66 29.59 -38.52
N VAL A 243 -69.75 30.92 -38.48
CA VAL A 243 -69.11 31.74 -37.44
C VAL A 243 -69.72 31.47 -36.07
N GLU A 244 -71.05 31.37 -35.98
CA GLU A 244 -71.75 31.03 -34.73
C GLU A 244 -71.36 29.63 -34.21
N ASP A 245 -71.23 28.64 -35.10
CA ASP A 245 -70.76 27.30 -34.76
C ASP A 245 -69.30 27.33 -34.24
N LEU A 246 -68.45 28.22 -34.79
CA LEU A 246 -67.07 28.41 -34.34
C LEU A 246 -66.97 29.17 -33.01
N GLU A 247 -67.87 30.13 -32.74
CA GLU A 247 -67.95 30.85 -31.47
C GLU A 247 -68.47 29.95 -30.34
N ASN A 248 -69.45 29.10 -30.66
CA ASN A 248 -69.99 28.12 -29.73
C ASN A 248 -69.04 26.93 -29.50
N GLY A 249 -68.22 26.60 -30.51
CA GLY A 249 -67.10 25.69 -30.36
C GLY A 249 -65.89 26.38 -29.72
N ASP A 250 -65.07 25.65 -28.98
CA ASP A 250 -63.88 26.20 -28.30
C ASP A 250 -62.72 26.56 -29.29
N HIS A 251 -63.05 27.09 -30.47
CA HIS A 251 -62.12 27.35 -31.56
C HIS A 251 -61.37 28.68 -31.40
N PHE A 252 -61.98 29.67 -30.74
CA PHE A 252 -61.38 30.98 -30.44
C PHE A 252 -60.77 31.07 -29.03
N SER A 253 -60.76 29.99 -28.26
CA SER A 253 -60.16 30.00 -26.92
C SER A 253 -58.66 30.27 -26.97
N GLU A 254 -58.21 31.08 -26.00
CA GLU A 254 -56.79 31.39 -25.86
C GLU A 254 -56.03 30.15 -25.38
N LYS A 255 -55.11 29.65 -26.23
CA LYS A 255 -54.31 28.46 -25.93
C LYS A 255 -52.90 28.88 -25.54
N ASN A 256 -52.61 28.79 -24.24
CA ASN A 256 -51.29 29.08 -23.68
C ASN A 256 -50.39 27.84 -23.66
N LEU A 257 -49.14 28.02 -24.08
CA LEU A 257 -48.12 26.98 -24.07
C LEU A 257 -47.29 27.10 -22.78
N GLU A 258 -47.55 26.24 -21.80
CA GLU A 258 -46.83 26.23 -20.53
C GLU A 258 -45.84 25.06 -20.46
N VAL A 259 -44.61 25.33 -20.03
CA VAL A 259 -43.56 24.32 -19.86
C VAL A 259 -43.30 24.10 -18.37
N ASN A 260 -43.67 22.92 -17.88
CA ASN A 260 -43.45 22.53 -16.50
C ASN A 260 -42.18 21.69 -16.36
N ILE A 261 -41.10 22.30 -15.88
CA ILE A 261 -39.85 21.59 -15.59
C ILE A 261 -39.99 20.84 -14.27
N LEU A 262 -39.74 19.53 -14.29
CA LEU A 262 -39.85 18.66 -13.12
C LEU A 262 -38.91 19.09 -11.99
N SER A 263 -39.45 19.30 -10.79
CA SER A 263 -38.69 19.65 -9.58
C SER A 263 -37.62 18.61 -9.21
N ALA A 264 -37.81 17.35 -9.58
CA ALA A 264 -36.83 16.28 -9.37
C ALA A 264 -35.46 16.58 -10.00
N LEU A 265 -35.42 17.31 -11.14
CA LEU A 265 -34.15 17.75 -11.75
C LEU A 265 -33.43 18.80 -10.89
N GLN A 266 -34.18 19.63 -10.15
CA GLN A 266 -33.59 20.59 -9.21
C GLN A 266 -33.02 19.89 -7.98
N SER A 267 -33.64 18.79 -7.53
CA SER A 267 -33.17 17.99 -6.40
C SER A 267 -31.81 17.31 -6.67
N ILE A 268 -31.48 16.97 -7.92
CA ILE A 268 -30.17 16.38 -8.28
C ILE A 268 -29.00 17.26 -7.79
N LEU A 269 -29.15 18.59 -7.87
CA LEU A 269 -28.13 19.54 -7.44
C LEU A 269 -27.98 19.63 -5.92
N GLN A 270 -29.00 19.20 -5.16
CA GLN A 270 -29.01 19.25 -3.69
C GLN A 270 -28.63 17.90 -3.07
N ASP A 271 -29.05 16.80 -3.69
CA ASP A 271 -28.95 15.45 -3.14
C ASP A 271 -27.58 14.79 -3.43
N VAL A 272 -26.96 15.13 -4.57
CA VAL A 272 -25.67 14.54 -4.96
C VAL A 272 -24.51 15.38 -4.43
N LYS A 273 -23.96 14.98 -3.27
CA LYS A 273 -22.86 15.71 -2.59
C LYS A 273 -21.46 15.18 -2.90
N SER A 274 -21.34 13.96 -3.42
CA SER A 274 -20.07 13.32 -3.73
C SER A 274 -20.22 12.28 -4.83
N PHE A 275 -19.17 12.07 -5.63
CA PHE A 275 -19.13 11.02 -6.66
C PHE A 275 -18.92 9.61 -6.08
N GLY A 276 -18.39 9.51 -4.86
CA GLY A 276 -18.11 8.24 -4.19
C GLY A 276 -16.92 8.36 -3.26
N ASP A 277 -16.54 7.23 -2.66
CA ASP A 277 -15.47 7.12 -1.68
C ASP A 277 -14.30 6.27 -2.20
N ILE A 278 -13.07 6.66 -1.86
CA ILE A 278 -11.87 5.90 -2.19
C ILE A 278 -11.43 5.10 -0.96
N ASN A 279 -11.56 3.78 -1.02
CA ASN A 279 -11.17 2.87 0.06
C ASN A 279 -9.93 2.05 -0.30
N ILE A 280 -8.91 2.06 0.57
CA ILE A 280 -7.70 1.25 0.42
C ILE A 280 -7.81 0.03 1.35
N ASN A 281 -8.16 -1.13 0.79
CA ASN A 281 -8.26 -2.36 1.56
C ASN A 281 -6.90 -3.07 1.64
N THR A 282 -6.42 -3.31 2.86
CA THR A 282 -5.20 -4.10 3.08
C THR A 282 -5.58 -5.58 3.22
N ILE A 283 -5.31 -6.36 2.17
CA ILE A 283 -5.47 -7.82 2.22
C ILE A 283 -4.14 -8.42 2.70
N CYS A 284 -4.18 -9.12 3.82
CA CYS A 284 -3.01 -9.85 4.34
C CYS A 284 -2.81 -11.12 3.52
N ILE A 285 -1.94 -11.08 2.51
CA ILE A 285 -1.63 -12.26 1.69
C ILE A 285 -0.50 -13.02 2.37
N SER A 286 -0.85 -13.89 3.30
CA SER A 286 0.10 -14.74 4.04
C SER A 286 0.84 -15.77 3.16
N SER A 287 0.51 -15.89 1.86
CA SER A 287 0.89 -17.05 1.04
C SER A 287 1.63 -16.78 -0.27
N THR A 288 1.84 -15.52 -0.72
CA THR A 288 2.45 -15.28 -2.06
C THR A 288 3.96 -15.13 -2.07
N LEU A 289 4.57 -14.64 -0.97
CA LEU A 289 6.03 -14.49 -0.89
C LEU A 289 6.62 -15.60 -0.01
N ARG A 290 7.10 -16.68 -0.63
CA ARG A 290 7.85 -17.74 0.06
C ARG A 290 9.34 -17.43 0.02
N LEU A 291 9.84 -16.82 1.09
CA LEU A 291 11.27 -16.62 1.28
C LEU A 291 11.91 -17.92 1.78
N LYS A 292 13.09 -18.26 1.26
CA LYS A 292 13.92 -19.36 1.77
C LYS A 292 14.28 -19.08 3.23
N THR A 293 14.13 -20.06 4.10
CA THR A 293 14.60 -19.96 5.49
C THR A 293 16.11 -20.19 5.54
N SER A 294 16.88 -19.19 6.00
CA SER A 294 18.25 -19.45 6.45
C SER A 294 18.16 -20.30 7.73
N ARG A 295 18.90 -21.41 7.76
CA ARG A 295 18.86 -22.35 8.89
C ARG A 295 19.52 -21.68 10.10
N LYS A 296 18.76 -21.52 11.20
CA LYS A 296 19.25 -20.99 12.49
C LYS A 296 20.40 -21.82 13.11
N ASP A 297 20.68 -23.01 12.59
CA ASP A 297 21.64 -23.95 13.18
C ASP A 297 23.12 -23.63 12.90
N GLN A 298 23.45 -22.59 12.11
CA GLN A 298 24.83 -22.38 11.66
C GLN A 298 25.70 -21.48 12.56
N ALA A 299 25.11 -20.74 13.50
CA ALA A 299 25.89 -20.04 14.55
C ALA A 299 26.69 -21.03 15.44
N GLN A 300 26.38 -22.33 15.36
CA GLN A 300 26.98 -23.41 16.12
C GLN A 300 28.32 -23.92 15.54
N HIS A 301 28.72 -23.52 14.33
CA HIS A 301 29.96 -24.02 13.72
C HIS A 301 31.22 -23.22 14.11
N LEU A 302 31.08 -21.99 14.59
CA LEU A 302 32.20 -21.12 15.01
C LEU A 302 32.43 -21.10 16.53
N VAL A 303 31.53 -21.69 17.32
CA VAL A 303 31.56 -21.64 18.80
C VAL A 303 31.36 -23.05 19.35
N PRO A 304 32.16 -23.50 20.34
CA PRO A 304 31.89 -24.74 21.06
C PRO A 304 30.49 -24.79 21.66
N LYS A 305 29.85 -25.97 21.63
CA LYS A 305 28.52 -26.22 22.20
C LYS A 305 28.41 -25.66 23.63
N VAL A 306 27.64 -24.60 23.80
CA VAL A 306 26.93 -24.35 25.07
C VAL A 306 25.70 -25.26 25.04
N PRO A 307 25.33 -25.98 26.12
CA PRO A 307 24.09 -26.75 26.14
C PRO A 307 22.92 -25.78 26.04
N VAL A 308 22.37 -25.66 24.83
CA VAL A 308 21.12 -24.95 24.58
C VAL A 308 20.00 -25.90 24.97
N ILE A 309 19.24 -25.53 26.00
CA ILE A 309 17.93 -26.12 26.29
C ILE A 309 17.09 -25.97 25.01
N GLU A 310 16.57 -27.08 24.47
CA GLU A 310 15.89 -27.16 23.17
C GLU A 310 15.02 -25.94 22.87
N GLN A 311 15.37 -25.18 21.81
CA GLN A 311 14.48 -24.15 21.29
C GLN A 311 13.25 -24.83 20.67
N ILE A 312 12.12 -24.72 21.36
CA ILE A 312 10.81 -25.07 20.82
C ILE A 312 10.57 -24.19 19.58
N LYS A 313 10.38 -24.82 18.41
CA LYS A 313 9.99 -24.13 17.17
C LYS A 313 8.72 -23.30 17.45
N PRO A 314 8.66 -21.99 17.12
CA PRO A 314 7.43 -21.22 17.26
C PRO A 314 6.48 -21.61 16.12
N SER A 315 5.73 -22.70 16.29
CA SER A 315 4.77 -23.18 15.30
C SER A 315 3.42 -22.46 15.36
N LEU A 316 3.18 -21.59 16.34
CA LEU A 316 1.96 -20.78 16.45
C LEU A 316 2.29 -19.39 17.02
N LEU A 317 2.31 -18.37 16.16
CA LEU A 317 2.26 -16.97 16.57
C LEU A 317 0.78 -16.53 16.58
N THR A 318 0.09 -16.74 17.70
CA THR A 318 -1.26 -16.17 17.89
C THR A 318 -1.11 -14.73 18.33
N ARG A 319 -1.52 -13.78 17.49
CA ARG A 319 -1.53 -12.35 17.83
C ARG A 319 -2.72 -12.09 18.77
N LEU A 320 -2.44 -11.65 20.00
CA LEU A 320 -3.51 -11.19 20.89
C LEU A 320 -4.05 -9.86 20.36
N THR A 321 -5.34 -9.82 20.02
CA THR A 321 -6.04 -8.63 19.54
C THR A 321 -7.08 -8.23 20.59
N SER A 322 -6.97 -7.01 21.10
CA SER A 322 -8.05 -6.38 21.87
C SER A 322 -8.73 -5.34 20.98
N THR A 323 -10.06 -5.37 20.93
CA THR A 323 -10.89 -4.31 20.31
C THR A 323 -10.88 -3.01 21.10
N ILE A 324 -10.26 -3.01 22.27
CA ILE A 324 -10.11 -1.86 23.16
C ILE A 324 -8.64 -1.45 23.10
N ASP A 325 -8.38 -0.16 22.85
CA ASP A 325 -7.05 0.47 22.90
C ASP A 325 -6.49 0.44 24.33
N MET A 326 -6.07 -0.75 24.77
CA MET A 326 -5.48 -0.98 26.08
C MET A 326 -4.02 -1.33 25.89
N LYS A 327 -3.12 -0.40 26.23
CA LYS A 327 -1.71 -0.74 26.48
C LYS A 327 -1.66 -1.75 27.63
N LEU A 328 -1.48 -3.04 27.31
CA LEU A 328 -1.33 -4.14 28.26
C LEU A 328 0.15 -4.35 28.57
N ASN A 329 0.51 -4.43 29.85
CA ASN A 329 1.87 -4.79 30.26
C ASN A 329 1.91 -6.28 30.64
N ILE A 330 2.08 -7.12 29.61
CA ILE A 330 2.02 -8.57 29.74
C ILE A 330 3.32 -9.09 30.34
N TRP A 331 3.19 -9.80 31.47
CA TRP A 331 4.33 -10.35 32.20
C TRP A 331 4.37 -11.88 32.22
N ALA A 332 3.21 -12.53 32.13
CA ALA A 332 3.12 -13.97 31.90
C ALA A 332 1.94 -14.27 30.96
N CYS A 333 2.09 -15.34 30.18
CA CYS A 333 1.04 -15.87 29.32
C CYS A 333 1.05 -17.41 29.43
N LEU A 334 -0.10 -17.99 29.72
CA LEU A 334 -0.28 -19.45 29.83
C LEU A 334 -1.35 -19.88 28.84
N ILE A 335 -1.11 -21.00 28.15
CA ILE A 335 -2.11 -21.63 27.29
C ILE A 335 -2.79 -22.74 28.12
N LEU A 336 -4.11 -22.67 28.20
CA LEU A 336 -4.95 -23.66 28.85
C LEU A 336 -5.13 -24.91 27.95
N PRO A 337 -5.49 -26.07 28.51
CA PRO A 337 -5.71 -27.29 27.74
C PRO A 337 -6.77 -27.18 26.63
N ASP A 338 -7.74 -26.26 26.76
CA ASP A 338 -8.76 -25.97 25.74
C ASP A 338 -8.28 -24.99 24.65
N GLY A 339 -6.99 -24.63 24.66
CA GLY A 339 -6.37 -23.71 23.70
C GLY A 339 -6.61 -22.23 23.97
N LYS A 340 -7.38 -21.86 25.01
CA LYS A 340 -7.50 -20.46 25.45
C LYS A 340 -6.20 -20.00 26.10
N SER A 341 -5.96 -18.69 26.14
CA SER A 341 -4.79 -18.14 26.83
C SER A 341 -5.18 -17.25 27.99
N ILE A 342 -4.41 -17.34 29.07
CA ILE A 342 -4.52 -16.49 30.23
C ILE A 342 -3.29 -15.60 30.29
N THR A 343 -3.50 -14.31 30.48
CA THR A 343 -2.45 -13.30 30.44
C THR A 343 -2.47 -12.47 31.72
N LEU A 344 -1.29 -12.27 32.31
CA LEU A 344 -1.10 -11.38 33.45
C LEU A 344 -0.73 -9.97 32.98
N ASP A 345 -1.57 -9.00 33.34
CA ASP A 345 -1.27 -7.58 33.21
C ASP A 345 -0.78 -7.05 34.56
N ARG A 346 0.53 -6.80 34.62
CA ARG A 346 1.18 -6.35 35.86
C ARG A 346 0.72 -4.95 36.25
N ASN A 347 0.63 -4.01 35.31
CA ASN A 347 0.33 -2.61 35.63
C ASN A 347 -1.10 -2.46 36.18
N LYS A 348 -2.04 -3.18 35.57
CA LYS A 348 -3.45 -3.16 35.99
C LYS A 348 -3.78 -4.21 37.04
N LYS A 349 -2.78 -4.92 37.57
CA LYS A 349 -2.88 -5.98 38.60
C LYS A 349 -4.01 -6.96 38.30
N GLN A 350 -4.09 -7.48 37.09
CA GLN A 350 -5.24 -8.29 36.67
C GLN A 350 -4.84 -9.49 35.83
N LEU A 351 -5.72 -10.49 35.86
CA LEU A 351 -5.64 -11.69 35.04
C LEU A 351 -6.73 -11.62 33.97
N LEU A 352 -6.34 -11.81 32.71
CA LEU A 352 -7.21 -11.68 31.54
C LEU A 352 -7.30 -13.03 30.81
N LEU A 353 -8.47 -13.34 30.27
CA LEU A 353 -8.72 -14.53 29.46
C LEU A 353 -8.91 -14.12 28.00
N PHE A 354 -8.24 -14.84 27.12
CA PHE A 354 -8.28 -14.69 25.66
C PHE A 354 -8.70 -16.00 25.01
N SER A 355 -9.36 -15.90 23.86
CA SER A 355 -9.72 -17.05 23.04
C SER A 355 -8.49 -17.70 22.41
N LYS A 356 -8.68 -18.90 21.82
CA LYS A 356 -7.66 -19.59 21.02
C LYS A 356 -7.15 -18.76 19.83
N ASP A 357 -8.00 -17.85 19.34
CA ASP A 357 -7.71 -16.95 18.21
C ASP A 357 -7.13 -15.61 18.68
N GLY A 358 -6.83 -15.47 19.98
CA GLY A 358 -6.21 -14.29 20.57
C GLY A 358 -7.16 -13.13 20.86
N ILE A 359 -8.47 -13.34 20.81
CA ILE A 359 -9.47 -12.30 21.07
C ILE A 359 -9.72 -12.19 22.58
N PHE A 360 -9.71 -10.98 23.12
CA PHE A 360 -10.04 -10.74 24.53
C PHE A 360 -11.46 -11.22 24.85
N ILE A 361 -11.59 -12.09 25.86
CA ILE A 361 -12.90 -12.61 26.31
C ILE A 361 -13.38 -11.82 27.53
N ARG A 362 -12.62 -11.86 28.64
CA ARG A 362 -12.99 -11.20 29.90
C ARG A 362 -11.84 -11.10 30.87
N LYS A 363 -11.99 -10.22 31.87
CA LYS A 363 -11.17 -10.18 33.08
C LYS A 363 -11.61 -11.30 34.03
N LEU A 364 -10.65 -12.06 34.56
CA LEU A 364 -10.90 -13.14 35.52
C LEU A 364 -10.80 -12.64 36.96
N ILE A 365 -9.71 -11.96 37.30
CA ILE A 365 -9.47 -11.47 38.66
C ILE A 365 -8.66 -10.17 38.64
N THR A 366 -8.85 -9.34 39.66
CA THR A 366 -7.96 -8.21 39.98
C THR A 366 -7.31 -8.50 41.32
N PHE A 367 -5.98 -8.42 41.36
CA PHE A 367 -5.17 -8.68 42.53
C PHE A 367 -4.99 -7.42 43.36
N THR A 368 -4.86 -7.59 44.68
CA THR A 368 -4.53 -6.51 45.61
C THR A 368 -3.07 -6.06 45.47
N LYS A 369 -2.17 -7.00 45.17
CA LYS A 369 -0.72 -6.79 44.95
C LYS A 369 -0.32 -7.00 43.48
N TYR A 370 0.89 -6.58 43.12
CA TYR A 370 1.40 -6.75 41.76
C TYR A 370 1.71 -8.22 41.46
N PRO A 371 1.07 -8.83 40.46
CA PRO A 371 1.40 -10.18 40.04
C PRO A 371 2.74 -10.20 39.29
N TRP A 372 3.53 -11.25 39.52
CA TRP A 372 4.88 -11.40 38.98
C TRP A 372 4.95 -12.51 37.94
N ASP A 373 4.42 -13.68 38.27
CA ASP A 373 4.39 -14.81 37.35
C ASP A 373 3.17 -15.70 37.61
N ALA A 374 2.78 -16.48 36.61
CA ALA A 374 1.71 -17.45 36.72
C ALA A 374 2.19 -18.82 36.20
N CYS A 375 1.79 -19.89 36.89
CA CYS A 375 2.01 -21.25 36.40
C CYS A 375 0.71 -22.06 36.44
N PHE A 376 0.59 -22.97 35.47
CA PHE A 376 -0.50 -23.94 35.45
C PHE A 376 -0.23 -25.03 36.49
N VAL A 377 -1.23 -25.32 37.33
CA VAL A 377 -1.13 -26.37 38.35
C VAL A 377 -1.81 -27.64 37.82
N ARG A 378 -3.16 -27.73 37.90
CA ARG A 378 -4.01 -28.82 37.35
C ARG A 378 -5.46 -28.34 37.18
N ASN A 379 -6.25 -29.01 36.33
CA ASN A 379 -7.71 -28.79 36.19
C ASN A 379 -8.12 -27.32 36.06
N TYR A 380 -7.55 -26.59 35.09
CA TYR A 380 -7.79 -25.14 34.89
C TYR A 380 -7.44 -24.24 36.09
N THR A 381 -6.70 -24.77 37.07
CA THR A 381 -6.20 -23.99 38.21
C THR A 381 -4.85 -23.38 37.86
N VAL A 382 -4.74 -22.08 38.06
CA VAL A 382 -3.52 -21.29 37.84
C VAL A 382 -3.06 -20.72 39.17
N ALA A 383 -1.81 -20.98 39.53
CA ALA A 383 -1.16 -20.32 40.65
C ALA A 383 -0.51 -19.04 40.17
N VAL A 384 -0.68 -17.95 40.92
CA VAL A 384 -0.12 -16.63 40.61
C VAL A 384 0.74 -16.17 41.77
N THR A 385 1.98 -15.82 41.49
CA THR A 385 2.88 -15.23 42.48
C THR A 385 2.58 -13.74 42.60
N LEU A 386 2.38 -13.28 43.83
CA LEU A 386 2.19 -11.87 44.15
C LEU A 386 3.43 -11.35 44.86
N ARG A 387 3.94 -10.19 44.42
CA ARG A 387 5.10 -9.57 45.04
C ARG A 387 4.80 -9.21 46.50
N SER A 388 5.62 -9.67 47.44
CA SER A 388 5.57 -9.22 48.83
C SER A 388 5.98 -7.75 48.93
N ALA A 389 5.33 -7.01 49.84
CA ALA A 389 5.74 -5.64 50.12
C ALA A 389 6.94 -5.70 51.06
N ASN A 390 8.12 -5.42 50.52
CA ASN A 390 9.27 -4.91 51.27
C ASN A 390 9.58 -3.53 50.73
#